data_AF-A0A314ZS76-F1
#
_entry.id   AF-A0A314ZS76-F1
#
_cell.length_a   1.000
_cell.length_b   1.000
_cell.length_c   1.000
_cell.angle_alpha   90.00
_cell.angle_beta   90.00
_cell.angle_gamma   90.00
#
_symmetry.space_group_name_H-M   'P 1'
#
loop_
_entity.id
_entity.type
_entity.pdbx_description
1 polymer ?
#
loop_
_entity_poly.entity_id
_entity_poly.type
_entity_poly.pdbx_seq_one_letter_code
_entity_poly.pdbx_strand_id
1 'polypeptide(L)'
;MALVMNRDSPGSSSKQMDSSKYVRYTPEQVEALERVYSECPKPSSLRRQQLIRECPILSNIEPKQIKVWFQNRRCREKQRKESFSTPDSE
;
A
#
# COMPACT_ATOMS: atom_id res chain seq x y z
N MET A 1 -18.17 27.93 -4.81
CA MET A 1 -16.84 27.39 -5.18
C MET A 1 -16.09 27.16 -3.89
N ALA A 2 -16.02 25.93 -3.39
CA ALA A 2 -15.42 25.64 -2.09
C ALA A 2 -13.93 25.31 -2.26
N LEU A 3 -13.11 26.15 -1.65
CA LEU A 3 -11.65 26.06 -1.52
C LEU A 3 -11.25 24.79 -0.76
N VAL A 4 -10.32 24.00 -1.30
CA VAL A 4 -9.70 22.87 -0.59
C VAL A 4 -8.24 23.20 -0.29
N MET A 5 -7.97 23.65 0.94
CA MET A 5 -6.62 23.74 1.50
C MET A 5 -6.62 23.35 2.98
N ASN A 6 -5.55 22.65 3.37
CA ASN A 6 -5.08 22.24 4.70
C ASN A 6 -5.68 20.95 5.29
N ARG A 7 -4.93 19.86 5.53
CA ARG A 7 -3.64 19.62 6.24
C ARG A 7 -3.80 19.53 7.78
N ASP A 8 -3.73 18.28 8.23
CA ASP A 8 -3.27 17.72 9.54
C ASP A 8 -4.20 17.64 10.79
N SER A 9 -4.33 16.37 11.27
CA SER A 9 -4.51 15.87 12.67
C SER A 9 -5.79 16.17 13.48
N PRO A 10 -5.97 15.60 14.70
CA PRO A 10 -5.93 14.19 15.14
C PRO A 10 -7.22 13.82 15.95
N GLY A 11 -7.55 12.54 16.15
CA GLY A 11 -8.64 12.21 17.09
C GLY A 11 -9.17 10.79 17.09
N SER A 12 -8.74 10.01 18.07
CA SER A 12 -9.33 8.74 18.49
C SER A 12 -10.84 8.83 18.73
N SER A 13 -11.59 7.83 18.26
CA SER A 13 -12.30 6.89 19.15
C SER A 13 -13.25 5.98 18.38
N SER A 14 -13.39 4.75 18.88
CA SER A 14 -14.47 3.81 18.64
C SER A 14 -14.58 3.23 17.21
N LYS A 15 -13.89 2.11 16.99
CA LYS A 15 -14.51 0.88 16.49
C LYS A 15 -13.52 -0.26 16.65
N GLN A 16 -13.58 -0.88 17.83
CA GLN A 16 -13.13 -2.24 18.05
C GLN A 16 -14.08 -3.16 17.26
N MET A 17 -13.96 -3.17 15.94
CA MET A 17 -14.70 -4.03 15.03
C MET A 17 -13.66 -4.71 14.15
N ASP A 18 -13.36 -5.96 14.46
CA ASP A 18 -12.71 -6.90 13.55
C ASP A 18 -11.31 -6.50 13.04
N SER A 19 -10.42 -6.05 13.93
CA SER A 19 -8.99 -5.85 13.60
C SER A 19 -8.29 -7.14 13.13
N SER A 20 -8.93 -8.31 13.29
CA SER A 20 -8.41 -9.59 12.79
C SER A 20 -8.48 -9.72 11.26
N LYS A 21 -9.41 -9.02 10.61
CA LYS A 21 -9.61 -9.11 9.15
C LYS A 21 -8.65 -8.24 8.34
N TYR A 22 -8.09 -7.18 8.93
CA TYR A 22 -7.28 -6.19 8.24
C TYR A 22 -5.85 -6.16 8.77
N VAL A 23 -4.88 -6.45 7.88
CA VAL A 23 -3.46 -6.29 8.20
C VAL A 23 -3.09 -4.81 8.15
N ARG A 24 -2.55 -4.30 9.26
CA ARG A 24 -1.94 -2.97 9.31
C ARG A 24 -0.44 -3.10 9.07
N TYR A 25 0.02 -2.62 7.92
CA TYR A 25 1.44 -2.67 7.56
C TYR A 25 2.23 -1.60 8.31
N THR A 26 3.41 -1.96 8.84
CA THR A 26 4.38 -0.99 9.37
C THR A 26 5.08 -0.26 8.21
N PRO A 27 5.64 0.95 8.42
CA PRO A 27 6.37 1.66 7.37
C PRO A 27 7.51 0.83 6.79
N GLU A 28 8.24 0.07 7.62
CA GLU A 28 9.30 -0.83 7.18
C GLU A 28 8.78 -1.95 6.26
N GLN A 29 7.61 -2.53 6.58
CA GLN A 29 6.98 -3.54 5.73
C GLN A 29 6.55 -2.95 4.38
N VAL A 30 6.01 -1.73 4.38
CA VAL A 30 5.62 -1.01 3.15
C VAL A 30 6.85 -0.73 2.30
N GLU A 31 7.93 -0.24 2.87
CA GLU A 31 9.17 0.07 2.15
C GLU A 31 9.76 -1.18 1.47
N ALA A 32 9.79 -2.32 2.17
CA ALA A 32 10.22 -3.58 1.58
C ALA A 32 9.33 -4.01 0.40
N LEU A 33 8.01 -3.88 0.53
CA LEU A 33 7.08 -4.19 -0.56
C LEU A 33 7.24 -3.22 -1.76
N GLU A 34 7.51 -1.94 -1.51
CA GLU A 34 7.75 -0.93 -2.55
C GLU A 34 9.07 -1.13 -3.29
N ARG A 35 10.12 -1.55 -2.58
CA ARG A 35 11.39 -1.94 -3.20
C ARG A 35 11.18 -3.06 -4.21
N VAL A 36 10.47 -4.10 -3.81
CA VAL A 36 10.14 -5.23 -4.67
C VAL A 36 9.22 -4.82 -5.82
N TYR A 37 8.27 -3.91 -5.58
CA TYR A 37 7.40 -3.38 -6.63
C TYR A 37 8.19 -2.69 -7.75
N SER A 38 9.25 -1.97 -7.39
CA SER A 38 10.14 -1.30 -8.35
C SER A 38 10.88 -2.29 -9.25
N GLU A 39 11.26 -3.45 -8.72
CA GLU A 39 11.93 -4.50 -9.48
C GLU A 39 10.95 -5.40 -10.26
N CYS A 40 9.80 -5.71 -9.67
CA CYS A 40 8.83 -6.66 -10.20
C CYS A 40 7.39 -6.26 -9.79
N PRO A 41 6.69 -5.42 -10.57
CA PRO A 41 5.36 -4.92 -10.21
C PRO A 41 4.24 -5.99 -10.24
N LYS A 42 4.54 -7.19 -10.75
CA LYS A 42 3.64 -8.35 -10.80
C LYS A 42 4.35 -9.60 -10.26
N PRO A 43 4.58 -9.72 -8.95
CA PRO A 43 5.29 -10.86 -8.40
C PRO A 43 4.48 -12.15 -8.58
N SER A 44 5.13 -13.18 -9.12
CA SER A 44 4.57 -14.54 -9.25
C SER A 44 4.30 -15.17 -7.87
N SER A 45 3.61 -16.30 -7.82
CA SER A 45 3.33 -16.98 -6.54
C SER A 45 4.61 -17.38 -5.80
N LEU A 46 5.60 -17.88 -6.55
CA LEU A 46 6.91 -18.23 -6.01
C LEU A 46 7.62 -17.00 -5.43
N ARG A 47 7.66 -15.89 -6.18
CA ARG A 47 8.29 -14.65 -5.71
C ARG A 47 7.62 -14.14 -4.43
N ARG A 48 6.29 -14.19 -4.34
CA ARG A 48 5.57 -13.83 -3.10
C ARG A 48 5.96 -14.70 -1.90
N GLN A 49 6.15 -16.00 -2.09
CA GLN A 49 6.63 -16.86 -1.00
C GLN A 49 8.09 -16.60 -0.62
N GLN A 50 8.94 -16.29 -1.60
CA GLN A 50 10.33 -15.90 -1.33
C GLN A 50 10.39 -14.64 -0.49
N LEU A 51 9.57 -13.61 -0.77
CA LEU A 51 9.55 -12.38 0.03
C LEU A 51 9.28 -12.61 1.52
N ILE A 52 8.38 -13.52 1.85
CA ILE A 52 8.06 -13.88 3.24
C ILE A 52 9.28 -14.54 3.92
N ARG A 53 10.09 -15.29 3.14
CA ARG A 53 11.31 -15.96 3.62
C ARG A 53 12.53 -15.03 3.67
N GLU A 54 12.68 -14.17 2.68
CA GLU A 54 13.79 -13.23 2.52
C GLU A 54 13.64 -12.02 3.44
N CYS A 55 12.40 -11.57 3.70
CA CYS A 55 12.11 -10.43 4.57
C CYS A 55 11.42 -10.93 5.85
N PRO A 56 12.15 -11.07 6.97
CA PRO A 56 11.57 -11.53 8.24
C PRO A 56 10.48 -10.58 8.75
N ILE A 57 10.54 -9.29 8.42
CA ILE A 57 9.48 -8.32 8.72
C ILE A 57 8.15 -8.62 8.02
N LEU A 58 8.18 -9.35 6.89
CA LEU A 58 7.00 -9.82 6.15
C LEU A 58 6.59 -11.25 6.54
N SER A 59 7.31 -11.92 7.44
CA SER A 59 7.04 -13.31 7.83
C SER A 59 5.63 -13.51 8.40
N ASN A 60 5.10 -12.50 9.08
CA ASN A 60 3.75 -12.49 9.67
C ASN A 60 2.66 -12.09 8.66
N ILE A 61 3.00 -11.95 7.37
CA ILE A 61 2.07 -11.51 6.32
C ILE A 61 1.77 -12.70 5.41
N GLU A 62 0.49 -13.04 5.28
CA GLU A 62 0.09 -14.11 4.37
C GLU A 62 0.37 -13.76 2.89
N PRO A 63 0.70 -14.75 2.04
CA PRO A 63 0.95 -14.54 0.61
C PRO A 63 -0.28 -14.02 -0.16
N LYS A 64 -1.48 -14.20 0.41
CA LYS A 64 -2.73 -13.60 -0.07
C LYS A 64 -2.76 -12.10 0.19
N GLN A 65 -2.33 -11.64 1.37
CA GLN A 65 -2.28 -10.23 1.74
C GLN A 65 -1.26 -9.47 0.87
N ILE A 66 -0.10 -10.09 0.63
CA ILE A 66 0.90 -9.57 -0.32
C ILE A 66 0.26 -9.39 -1.70
N LYS A 67 -0.47 -10.40 -2.21
CA LYS A 67 -1.17 -10.27 -3.51
C LYS A 67 -2.10 -9.05 -3.55
N VAL A 68 -2.92 -8.87 -2.51
CA VAL A 68 -3.86 -7.75 -2.40
C VAL A 68 -3.12 -6.41 -2.33
N TRP A 69 -2.03 -6.34 -1.57
CA TRP A 69 -1.19 -5.14 -1.49
C TRP A 69 -0.67 -4.72 -2.87
N PHE A 70 -0.12 -5.65 -3.66
CA PHE A 70 0.36 -5.37 -5.02
C PHE A 70 -0.77 -5.00 -5.99
N GLN A 71 -2.00 -5.53 -5.81
CA GLN A 71 -3.17 -5.09 -6.56
C GLN A 71 -3.57 -3.65 -6.22
N ASN A 72 -3.66 -3.34 -4.92
CA ASN A 72 -4.00 -2.00 -4.43
C ASN A 72 -2.94 -0.97 -4.82
N ARG A 73 -1.65 -1.32 -4.76
CA ARG A 73 -0.55 -0.42 -5.11
C ARG A 73 -0.63 0.03 -6.57
N ARG A 74 -0.90 -0.91 -7.49
CA ARG A 74 -1.11 -0.61 -8.92
C ARG A 74 -2.34 0.27 -9.16
N CYS A 75 -3.44 -0.02 -8.47
CA CYS A 75 -4.67 0.76 -8.58
C CYS A 75 -4.48 2.21 -8.11
N ARG A 76 -3.84 2.40 -6.94
CA ARG A 76 -3.51 3.74 -6.42
C ARG A 76 -2.55 4.50 -7.33
N GLU A 77 -1.56 3.82 -7.91
CA GLU A 77 -0.63 4.46 -8.84
C GLU A 77 -1.31 4.95 -10.12
N LYS A 78 -2.24 4.16 -10.66
CA LYS A 78 -3.06 4.57 -11.81
C LYS A 78 -3.89 5.81 -11.48
N GLN A 79 -4.62 5.79 -10.36
CA GLN A 79 -5.41 6.96 -9.91
C GLN A 79 -4.53 8.20 -9.69
N ARG A 80 -3.35 8.05 -9.07
CA ARG A 80 -2.47 9.18 -8.80
C ARG A 80 -1.92 9.83 -10.07
N LYS A 81 -1.63 9.04 -11.11
CA LYS A 81 -1.20 9.57 -12.42
C LYS A 81 -2.31 10.35 -13.12
N GLU A 82 -3.56 9.91 -13.00
CA GLU A 82 -4.71 10.60 -13.59
C GLU A 82 -5.07 11.89 -12.83
N SER A 83 -4.92 11.93 -11.51
CA SER A 83 -5.20 13.13 -10.70
C SER A 83 -4.06 14.18 -10.68
N PHE A 84 -2.83 13.81 -11.06
CA PHE A 84 -1.70 14.75 -11.16
C PHE A 84 -1.52 15.35 -12.56
N SER A 85 -2.26 14.86 -13.57
CA SER A 85 -2.28 15.46 -14.90
C SER A 85 -3.36 16.56 -15.01
N THR A 86 -3.25 17.59 -14.19
CA THR A 86 -3.59 18.95 -14.64
C THR A 86 -2.31 19.53 -15.25
N PRO A 87 -2.10 19.49 -16.58
CA PRO A 87 -1.22 20.46 -17.20
C PRO A 87 -1.87 21.83 -17.01
N ASP A 88 -1.48 22.50 -15.93
CA ASP A 88 -1.58 23.94 -15.81
C ASP A 88 -0.60 24.53 -16.81
N SER A 89 -1.09 24.88 -18.00
CA SER A 89 -0.42 25.77 -18.94
C SER A 89 -1.47 26.29 -19.93
N GLU A 90 -2.01 27.45 -19.53
CA GLU A 90 -2.23 28.68 -20.31
C GLU A 90 -2.58 28.57 -21.80
#